data_AF-A0A2V0P4D1-F1
#
_entry.id   AF-A0A2V0P4D1-F1
#
_cell.length_a   1.000
_cell.length_b   1.000
_cell.length_c   1.000
_cell.angle_alpha   90.00
_cell.angle_beta   90.00
_cell.angle_gamma   90.00
#
_symmetry.space_group_name_H-M   'P 1'
#
loop_
_entity.id
_entity.type
_entity.pdbx_description
1 polymer ?
#
loop_
_entity_poly.entity_id
_entity_poly.type
_entity_poly.pdbx_seq_one_letter_code
_entity_poly.pdbx_strand_id
1 'polypeptide(L)'
;MPKQELKQVIAKLNGIVLKTQREVASLCEAQRALRLRAVSAEVALMHCSALLRLAALRGDPLAAAVLPAPSGASGGGGGGRGGGGAAATAGSGTTSGGDTLSGDSALASGSPAPAAASSGDSADAASTPAAAALRELQDYVRDLLSELEAVTEDGAAGESDGGEMGASGGGGGDPGGSSGGDGGGGGSGSGVGSGSGRGGRARSRAILLASAGLPFDLDIHWSPERAAANADSHDTSPLGIRAKIVSLTQSFGPLLLRVTNGAYNADAAARRIEALRTDGLEFAALIRSHAGAEPVLDTHLAPVLAEPGDDSYPMGPPPPSHFEFAVKQMELTPEQEELIVVHLSAWKERADDLMARRESLLALCRDVPDVGDREEAIAQVEFLQTIYLLVHAAYDLGFNDTLISPVQFAALLLASFPYIPSPPAVLQALLQVRAARGAEAEAAAGPGGGAAAEAGGKAKAAPRRAL
;
A
#
# COMPACT_ATOMS: atom_id res chain seq x y z
N MET A 1 26.64 -42.81 -39.25
CA MET A 1 27.17 -41.71 -38.41
C MET A 1 28.28 -42.27 -37.51
N PRO A 2 29.55 -41.91 -37.74
CA PRO A 2 30.67 -42.23 -36.86
C PRO A 2 30.39 -41.90 -35.38
N LYS A 3 30.88 -42.73 -34.45
CA LYS A 3 30.71 -42.52 -33.00
C LYS A 3 31.19 -41.14 -32.52
N GLN A 4 32.17 -40.54 -33.19
CA GLN A 4 32.67 -39.20 -32.88
C GLN A 4 31.67 -38.10 -33.23
N GLU A 5 31.03 -38.18 -34.40
CA GLU A 5 29.98 -37.23 -34.79
C GLU A 5 28.80 -37.29 -33.82
N LEU A 6 28.40 -38.50 -33.37
CA LEU A 6 27.31 -38.65 -32.40
C LEU A 6 27.65 -37.96 -31.06
N LYS A 7 28.89 -38.11 -30.56
CA LYS A 7 29.35 -37.42 -29.35
C LYS A 7 29.33 -35.90 -29.50
N GLN A 8 29.73 -35.38 -30.67
CA GLN A 8 29.69 -33.95 -30.95
C GLN A 8 28.25 -33.41 -30.99
N VAL A 9 27.32 -34.15 -31.60
CA VAL A 9 25.89 -33.78 -31.62
C VAL A 9 25.30 -33.80 -30.21
N ILE A 10 25.56 -34.83 -29.41
CA ILE A 10 25.08 -34.90 -28.01
C ILE A 10 25.64 -33.74 -27.18
N ALA A 11 26.94 -33.44 -27.29
CA ALA A 11 27.55 -32.32 -26.58
C ALA A 11 26.94 -30.97 -26.99
N LYS A 12 26.67 -30.78 -28.30
CA LYS A 12 26.02 -29.57 -28.81
C LYS A 12 24.58 -29.44 -28.31
N LEU A 13 23.80 -30.52 -28.32
CA LEU A 13 22.44 -30.53 -27.80
C LEU A 13 22.42 -30.24 -26.29
N ASN A 14 23.30 -30.86 -25.51
CA ASN A 14 23.44 -30.55 -24.08
C ASN A 14 23.80 -29.07 -23.84
N GLY A 15 24.68 -28.50 -24.67
CA GLY A 15 25.00 -27.07 -24.62
C GLY A 15 23.80 -26.18 -24.89
N ILE A 16 22.96 -26.53 -25.88
CA ILE A 16 21.72 -25.80 -26.20
C ILE A 16 20.73 -25.93 -25.04
N VAL A 17 20.49 -27.14 -24.51
CA VAL A 17 19.58 -27.37 -23.39
C VAL A 17 19.99 -26.57 -22.15
N LEU A 18 21.27 -26.62 -21.77
CA LEU A 18 21.78 -25.86 -20.61
C LEU A 18 21.72 -24.34 -20.83
N LYS A 19 21.82 -23.88 -22.08
CA LYS A 19 21.65 -22.45 -22.42
C LYS A 19 20.18 -22.05 -22.28
N THR A 20 19.26 -22.78 -22.91
CA THR A 20 17.83 -22.53 -22.85
C THR A 20 17.30 -22.65 -21.42
N GLN A 21 17.78 -23.59 -20.61
CA GLN A 21 17.42 -23.70 -19.20
C GLN A 21 17.80 -22.45 -18.40
N ARG A 22 18.98 -21.87 -18.66
CA ARG A 22 19.42 -20.62 -18.03
C ARG A 22 18.61 -19.42 -18.50
N GLU A 23 18.27 -19.36 -19.79
CA GLU A 23 17.40 -18.32 -20.35
C GLU A 23 16.00 -18.39 -19.73
N VAL A 24 15.39 -19.57 -19.65
CA VAL A 24 14.09 -19.78 -19.00
C VAL A 24 14.14 -19.39 -17.52
N ALA A 25 15.18 -19.82 -16.78
CA ALA A 25 15.35 -19.44 -15.38
C ALA A 25 15.44 -17.92 -15.19
N SER A 26 16.24 -17.24 -16.02
CA SER A 26 16.37 -15.78 -16.01
C SER A 26 15.07 -15.07 -16.34
N LEU A 27 14.30 -15.58 -17.31
CA LEU A 27 12.97 -15.03 -17.64
C LEU A 27 11.96 -15.23 -16.51
N CYS A 28 11.97 -16.39 -15.85
CA CYS A 28 11.13 -16.65 -14.69
C CYS A 28 11.46 -15.70 -13.52
N GLU A 29 12.75 -15.43 -13.26
CA GLU A 29 13.18 -14.46 -12.25
C GLU A 29 12.74 -13.04 -12.61
N ALA A 30 12.91 -12.62 -13.87
CA ALA A 30 12.45 -11.32 -14.34
C ALA A 30 10.93 -11.16 -14.21
N GLN A 31 10.16 -12.18 -14.58
CA GLN A 31 8.71 -12.20 -14.46
C GLN A 31 8.26 -12.13 -13.00
N ARG A 32 8.94 -12.84 -12.09
CA ARG A 32 8.69 -12.75 -10.64
C ARG A 32 8.93 -11.33 -10.13
N ALA A 33 10.06 -10.72 -10.47
CA ALA A 33 10.38 -9.35 -10.05
C ALA A 33 9.33 -8.33 -10.52
N LEU A 34 8.87 -8.46 -11.76
CA LEU A 34 7.80 -7.63 -12.33
C LEU A 34 6.48 -7.81 -11.57
N ARG A 35 6.08 -9.04 -11.25
CA ARG A 35 4.86 -9.32 -10.46
C ARG A 35 4.93 -8.70 -9.06
N LEU A 36 6.07 -8.77 -8.40
CA LEU A 36 6.26 -8.14 -7.08
C LEU A 36 6.17 -6.61 -7.14
N ARG A 37 6.73 -5.99 -8.20
CA ARG A 37 6.59 -4.55 -8.43
C ARG A 37 5.13 -4.15 -8.67
N ALA A 38 4.42 -4.92 -9.48
CA ALA A 38 2.99 -4.73 -9.72
C ALA A 38 2.17 -4.81 -8.41
N VAL A 39 2.42 -5.82 -7.57
CA VAL A 39 1.77 -5.93 -6.24
C VAL A 39 2.09 -4.72 -5.37
N SER A 40 3.36 -4.31 -5.32
CA SER A 40 3.77 -3.12 -4.55
C SER A 40 3.07 -1.84 -5.03
N ALA A 41 2.97 -1.64 -6.35
CA ALA A 41 2.28 -0.50 -6.94
C ALA A 41 0.79 -0.50 -6.59
N GLU A 42 0.14 -1.66 -6.67
CA GLU A 42 -1.26 -1.82 -6.28
C GLU A 42 -1.49 -1.45 -4.80
N VAL A 43 -0.63 -1.94 -3.89
CA VAL A 43 -0.69 -1.60 -2.46
C VAL A 43 -0.53 -0.10 -2.24
N ALA A 44 0.45 0.54 -2.88
CA ALA A 44 0.65 1.98 -2.75
C ALA A 44 -0.56 2.77 -3.27
N LEU A 45 -1.12 2.39 -4.43
CA LEU A 45 -2.31 3.04 -5.01
C LEU A 45 -3.54 2.95 -4.11
N MET A 46 -3.77 1.78 -3.51
CA MET A 46 -4.85 1.57 -2.56
C MET A 46 -4.75 2.52 -1.37
N HIS A 47 -3.57 2.60 -0.74
CA HIS A 47 -3.36 3.44 0.43
C HIS A 47 -3.36 4.93 0.08
N CYS A 48 -2.81 5.32 -1.07
CA CYS A 48 -2.98 6.68 -1.61
C CYS A 48 -4.47 7.04 -1.76
N SER A 49 -5.27 6.16 -2.35
CA SER A 49 -6.71 6.39 -2.54
C SER A 49 -7.45 6.54 -1.20
N ALA A 50 -7.10 5.72 -0.21
CA ALA A 50 -7.65 5.79 1.14
C ALA A 50 -7.26 7.09 1.87
N LEU A 51 -6.01 7.54 1.74
CA LEU A 51 -5.52 8.79 2.30
C LEU A 51 -6.19 10.02 1.66
N LEU A 52 -6.34 10.03 0.34
CA LEU A 52 -7.05 11.10 -0.37
C LEU A 52 -8.52 11.16 0.05
N ARG A 53 -9.15 10.01 0.27
CA ARG A 53 -10.52 9.93 0.81
C ARG A 53 -10.59 10.47 2.23
N LEU A 54 -9.63 10.13 3.10
CA LEU A 54 -9.53 10.68 4.46
C LEU A 54 -9.41 12.22 4.42
N ALA A 55 -8.51 12.74 3.58
CA ALA A 55 -8.33 14.17 3.42
C ALA A 55 -9.61 14.86 2.93
N ALA A 56 -10.36 14.25 1.99
CA ALA A 56 -11.64 14.77 1.52
C ALA A 56 -12.70 14.80 2.63
N LEU A 57 -12.78 13.75 3.45
CA LEU A 57 -13.71 13.68 4.58
C LEU A 57 -13.41 14.74 5.66
N ARG A 58 -12.16 15.19 5.76
CA ARG A 58 -11.73 16.26 6.67
C ARG A 58 -11.88 17.67 6.10
N GLY A 59 -12.34 17.79 4.85
CA GLY A 59 -12.46 19.08 4.16
C GLY A 59 -11.11 19.70 3.79
N ASP A 60 -10.06 18.89 3.64
CA ASP A 60 -8.75 19.38 3.20
C ASP A 60 -8.85 19.84 1.72
N PRO A 61 -8.49 21.10 1.40
CA PRO A 61 -8.53 21.61 0.03
C PRO A 61 -7.68 20.80 -0.95
N LEU A 62 -6.62 20.14 -0.48
CA LEU A 62 -5.76 19.33 -1.34
C LEU A 62 -6.51 18.11 -1.90
N ALA A 63 -7.41 17.52 -1.11
CA ALA A 63 -8.20 16.38 -1.54
C ALA A 63 -9.26 16.75 -2.59
N ALA A 64 -9.82 17.96 -2.48
CA ALA A 64 -10.76 18.50 -3.44
C ALA A 64 -10.12 18.76 -4.81
N ALA A 65 -8.82 19.08 -4.85
CA ALA A 65 -8.08 19.17 -6.10
C ALA A 65 -7.87 17.78 -6.73
N VAL A 66 -7.55 16.76 -5.92
CA VAL A 66 -7.11 15.44 -6.41
C VAL A 66 -8.21 14.52 -6.88
N LEU A 67 -9.28 14.39 -6.11
CA LEU A 67 -10.32 13.43 -6.43
C LEU A 67 -11.21 13.99 -7.55
N PRO A 68 -11.37 13.28 -8.68
CA PRO A 68 -12.36 13.69 -9.67
C PRO A 68 -13.71 13.76 -8.96
N ALA A 69 -14.44 14.87 -9.13
CA ALA A 69 -15.79 15.00 -8.60
C ALA A 69 -16.53 13.71 -8.93
N PRO A 70 -17.12 13.01 -7.94
CA PRO A 70 -17.79 11.74 -8.19
C PRO A 70 -18.73 12.04 -9.33
N SER A 71 -18.57 11.34 -10.45
CA SER A 71 -19.34 11.54 -11.66
C SER A 71 -20.78 11.27 -11.28
N GLY A 72 -21.43 12.34 -10.83
CA GLY A 72 -22.75 12.31 -10.24
C GLY A 72 -23.59 11.67 -11.29
N ALA A 73 -24.22 10.54 -10.91
CA ALA A 73 -25.22 9.85 -11.68
C ALA A 73 -25.96 10.92 -12.47
N SER A 74 -25.70 10.98 -13.77
CA SER A 74 -26.24 12.05 -14.60
C SER A 74 -27.73 12.00 -14.33
N GLY A 75 -28.23 13.07 -13.70
CA GLY A 75 -29.62 13.17 -13.33
C GLY A 75 -30.37 13.04 -14.64
N GLY A 76 -30.85 11.84 -14.93
CA GLY A 76 -31.75 11.57 -16.01
C GLY A 76 -32.96 12.40 -15.70
N GLY A 77 -32.98 13.61 -16.27
CA GLY A 77 -34.08 14.55 -16.21
C GLY A 77 -35.26 13.95 -16.94
N GLY A 78 -35.91 12.98 -16.29
CA GLY A 78 -37.22 12.50 -16.65
C GLY A 78 -38.21 13.61 -16.31
N GLY A 79 -38.48 14.45 -17.31
CA GLY A 79 -39.54 15.46 -17.24
C GLY A 79 -40.90 14.81 -17.03
N GLY A 80 -41.31 14.67 -15.78
CA GLY A 80 -42.67 14.32 -15.38
C GLY A 80 -43.45 15.58 -15.03
N ARG A 81 -44.16 16.14 -16.01
CA ARG A 81 -45.21 17.16 -15.79
C ARG A 81 -46.43 16.50 -15.14
N GLY A 82 -46.90 17.10 -14.05
CA GLY A 82 -48.22 16.87 -13.45
C GLY A 82 -48.10 17.05 -11.94
N GLY A 83 -48.87 17.88 -11.23
CA GLY A 83 -50.09 18.58 -11.55
C GLY A 83 -50.92 18.65 -10.26
N GLY A 84 -51.14 19.85 -9.74
CA GLY A 84 -52.27 20.18 -8.86
C GLY A 84 -52.14 19.89 -7.36
N GLY A 85 -52.65 20.84 -6.55
CA GLY A 85 -53.14 20.55 -5.20
C GLY A 85 -52.73 21.56 -4.12
N ALA A 86 -53.63 22.49 -3.80
CA ALA A 86 -53.48 23.56 -2.83
C ALA A 86 -53.97 23.19 -1.40
N ALA A 87 -53.72 24.13 -0.48
CA ALA A 87 -54.32 24.37 0.86
C ALA A 87 -53.66 23.65 2.05
N ALA A 88 -53.02 24.38 2.98
CA ALA A 88 -53.56 24.97 4.24
C ALA A 88 -52.71 24.38 5.40
N THR A 89 -52.37 24.97 6.55
CA THR A 89 -52.81 26.15 7.31
C THR A 89 -51.80 26.35 8.46
N ALA A 90 -51.60 27.62 8.84
CA ALA A 90 -51.36 28.19 10.17
C ALA A 90 -50.82 27.34 11.35
N GLY A 91 -49.81 27.90 12.03
CA GLY A 91 -49.41 27.52 13.39
C GLY A 91 -48.60 28.64 14.06
N SER A 92 -49.30 29.64 14.59
CA SER A 92 -48.78 30.69 15.49
C SER A 92 -48.73 30.15 16.92
N GLY A 93 -47.68 30.46 17.68
CA GLY A 93 -47.54 30.10 19.08
C GLY A 93 -46.51 30.97 19.80
N THR A 94 -47.00 31.92 20.58
CA THR A 94 -46.32 32.90 21.43
C THR A 94 -45.87 32.34 22.77
N THR A 95 -44.80 32.90 23.36
CA THR A 95 -44.57 33.28 24.79
C THR A 95 -43.10 33.75 24.88
N SER A 96 -42.72 35.02 25.08
CA SER A 96 -42.87 35.97 26.20
C SER A 96 -42.17 35.58 27.50
N GLY A 97 -41.10 36.32 27.84
CA GLY A 97 -40.78 36.72 29.22
C GLY A 97 -39.34 36.48 29.68
N GLY A 98 -38.56 37.55 29.88
CA GLY A 98 -37.35 37.50 30.71
C GLY A 98 -36.28 38.56 30.41
N ASP A 99 -36.57 39.82 30.72
CA ASP A 99 -35.57 40.90 30.82
C ASP A 99 -34.53 40.63 31.92
N THR A 100 -33.26 40.99 31.69
CA THR A 100 -32.46 41.84 32.60
C THR A 100 -31.09 42.23 32.00
N LEU A 101 -30.90 43.54 31.84
CA LEU A 101 -29.71 44.36 32.14
C LEU A 101 -28.38 44.01 31.43
N SER A 102 -28.01 44.77 30.39
CA SER A 102 -27.24 46.04 30.46
C SER A 102 -25.75 45.85 30.78
N GLY A 103 -24.92 45.97 29.74
CA GLY A 103 -23.47 46.03 29.81
C GLY A 103 -22.89 46.47 28.47
N ASP A 104 -22.95 47.77 28.22
CA ASP A 104 -22.30 48.45 27.10
C ASP A 104 -20.80 48.18 27.06
N SER A 105 -20.28 47.78 25.88
CA SER A 105 -18.95 48.15 25.41
C SER A 105 -18.88 47.95 23.89
N ALA A 106 -19.08 49.06 23.19
CA ALA A 106 -18.94 49.20 21.76
C ALA A 106 -17.46 49.22 21.34
N LEU A 107 -17.05 48.28 20.51
CA LEU A 107 -15.98 48.47 19.52
C LEU A 107 -16.46 47.87 18.20
N ALA A 108 -16.77 48.77 17.28
CA ALA A 108 -17.23 48.47 15.93
C ALA A 108 -16.06 48.03 15.06
N SER A 109 -16.04 46.76 14.64
CA SER A 109 -15.30 46.29 13.47
C SER A 109 -16.31 45.92 12.39
N GLY A 110 -16.52 46.82 11.43
CA GLY A 110 -17.38 46.58 10.29
C GLY A 110 -16.78 45.52 9.36
N SER A 111 -17.43 44.37 9.25
CA SER A 111 -17.21 43.43 8.15
C SER A 111 -17.89 43.97 6.89
N PRO A 112 -17.17 44.21 5.78
CA PRO A 112 -17.81 44.48 4.50
C PRO A 112 -18.44 43.19 3.96
N ALA A 113 -19.67 43.32 3.48
CA ALA A 113 -20.35 42.27 2.72
C ALA A 113 -19.57 41.96 1.43
N PRO A 114 -19.49 40.70 0.99
CA PRO A 114 -18.80 40.35 -0.25
C PRO A 114 -19.59 40.93 -1.43
N ALA A 115 -18.95 41.85 -2.16
CA ALA A 115 -19.44 42.34 -3.43
C ALA A 115 -19.54 41.18 -4.42
N ALA A 116 -20.68 41.06 -5.10
CA ALA A 116 -20.89 40.13 -6.19
C ALA A 116 -19.86 40.40 -7.29
N ALA A 117 -18.87 39.50 -7.42
CA ALA A 117 -17.88 39.54 -8.46
C ALA A 117 -18.56 39.30 -9.82
N SER A 118 -18.35 40.26 -10.72
CA SER A 118 -18.73 40.21 -12.13
C SER A 118 -18.10 39.01 -12.82
N SER A 119 -18.89 38.29 -13.60
CA SER A 119 -18.49 37.25 -14.54
C SER A 119 -17.54 37.81 -15.61
N GLY A 120 -16.24 37.77 -15.34
CA GLY A 120 -15.17 38.05 -16.29
C GLY A 120 -14.46 36.76 -16.69
N ASP A 121 -14.14 36.65 -17.98
CA ASP A 121 -13.58 35.50 -18.70
C ASP A 121 -12.72 34.50 -17.90
N SER A 122 -13.24 33.26 -17.81
CA SER A 122 -12.66 32.13 -17.09
C SER A 122 -11.67 31.30 -17.92
N ALA A 123 -10.85 31.93 -18.76
CA ALA A 123 -9.98 31.20 -19.69
C ALA A 123 -8.60 30.79 -19.12
N ASP A 124 -8.12 31.41 -18.04
CA ASP A 124 -6.77 31.16 -17.49
C ASP A 124 -6.71 30.28 -16.23
N ALA A 125 -7.81 29.63 -15.84
CA ALA A 125 -7.79 28.70 -14.70
C ALA A 125 -6.89 27.46 -14.91
N ALA A 126 -6.43 27.22 -16.14
CA ALA A 126 -5.59 26.08 -16.52
C ALA A 126 -4.10 26.21 -16.12
N SER A 127 -3.65 27.37 -15.64
CA SER A 127 -2.25 27.62 -15.23
C SER A 127 -2.05 27.77 -13.72
N THR A 128 -3.05 27.41 -12.89
CA THR A 128 -2.86 27.47 -11.45
C THR A 128 -1.86 26.39 -10.98
N PRO A 129 -0.95 26.71 -10.03
CA PRO A 129 -0.02 25.73 -9.45
C PRO A 129 -0.72 24.48 -8.93
N ALA A 130 -1.93 24.63 -8.37
CA ALA A 130 -2.79 23.52 -7.94
C ALA A 130 -3.23 22.58 -9.08
N ALA A 131 -3.49 23.10 -10.28
CA ALA A 131 -3.86 22.30 -11.45
C ALA A 131 -2.66 21.60 -12.10
N ALA A 132 -1.45 22.15 -11.98
CA ALA A 132 -0.22 21.48 -12.38
C ALA A 132 0.12 20.36 -11.38
N ALA A 133 -0.04 20.65 -10.10
CA ALA A 133 0.10 19.72 -8.99
C ALA A 133 -0.81 18.48 -9.12
N LEU A 134 -2.09 18.74 -9.38
CA LEU A 134 -3.06 17.70 -9.66
C LEU A 134 -2.64 16.80 -10.83
N ARG A 135 -2.19 17.42 -11.93
CA ARG A 135 -1.70 16.68 -13.10
C ARG A 135 -0.52 15.80 -12.75
N GLU A 136 0.41 16.28 -11.94
CA GLU A 136 1.57 15.48 -11.52
C GLU A 136 1.17 14.27 -10.68
N LEU A 137 0.23 14.42 -9.73
CA LEU A 137 -0.27 13.28 -8.98
C LEU A 137 -1.07 12.31 -9.85
N GLN A 138 -1.83 12.83 -10.82
CA GLN A 138 -2.53 12.01 -11.82
C GLN A 138 -1.55 11.27 -12.73
N ASP A 139 -0.45 11.90 -13.12
CA ASP A 139 0.61 11.31 -13.92
C ASP A 139 1.34 10.24 -13.10
N TYR A 140 1.63 10.48 -11.81
CA TYR A 140 2.15 9.48 -10.89
C TYR A 140 1.24 8.25 -10.75
N VAL A 141 -0.07 8.47 -10.57
CA VAL A 141 -1.05 7.38 -10.52
C VAL A 141 -1.10 6.65 -11.87
N ARG A 142 -1.02 7.38 -12.99
CA ARG A 142 -0.98 6.80 -14.34
C ARG A 142 0.27 5.95 -14.56
N ASP A 143 1.42 6.41 -14.10
CA ASP A 143 2.68 5.67 -14.21
C ASP A 143 2.60 4.35 -13.45
N LEU A 144 2.09 4.37 -12.21
CA LEU A 144 1.82 3.16 -11.43
C LEU A 144 0.83 2.20 -12.11
N LEU A 145 -0.21 2.75 -12.76
CA LEU A 145 -1.15 1.95 -13.52
C LEU A 145 -0.51 1.38 -14.79
N SER A 146 0.37 2.11 -15.47
CA SER A 146 1.08 1.62 -16.65
C SER A 146 2.09 0.52 -16.29
N GLU A 147 2.77 0.66 -15.15
CA GLU A 147 3.63 -0.40 -14.58
C GLU A 147 2.80 -1.66 -14.33
N LEU A 148 1.57 -1.51 -13.81
CA LEU A 148 0.66 -2.63 -13.58
C LEU A 148 0.18 -3.26 -14.90
N GLU A 149 -0.24 -2.45 -15.86
CA GLU A 149 -0.75 -2.89 -17.17
C GLU A 149 0.32 -3.65 -17.96
N ALA A 150 1.55 -3.11 -18.05
CA ALA A 150 2.67 -3.74 -18.74
C ALA A 150 2.97 -5.16 -18.21
N VAL A 151 2.84 -5.37 -16.90
CA VAL A 151 3.04 -6.69 -16.28
C VAL A 151 1.88 -7.65 -16.56
N THR A 152 0.65 -7.14 -16.68
CA THR A 152 -0.53 -7.97 -16.94
C THR A 152 -0.67 -8.39 -18.40
N GLU A 153 -0.31 -7.55 -19.36
CA GLU A 153 -0.42 -7.85 -20.80
C GLU A 153 0.58 -8.92 -21.24
N ASP A 154 1.83 -8.83 -20.76
CA ASP A 154 2.86 -9.85 -21.01
C ASP A 154 2.50 -11.23 -20.42
N GLY A 155 1.72 -11.24 -19.33
CA GLY A 155 1.23 -12.48 -18.71
C GLY A 155 0.11 -13.14 -19.51
N ALA A 156 -0.80 -12.36 -20.09
CA ALA A 156 -1.99 -12.88 -20.78
C ALA A 156 -1.69 -13.43 -22.19
N ALA A 157 -0.72 -12.84 -22.90
CA ALA A 157 -0.37 -13.27 -24.25
C ALA A 157 0.34 -14.65 -24.31
N GLY A 158 0.95 -15.09 -23.20
CA GLY A 158 1.72 -16.34 -23.15
C GLY A 158 0.91 -17.62 -22.98
N GLU A 159 -0.33 -17.56 -22.48
CA GLU A 159 -1.12 -18.76 -22.17
C GLU A 159 -2.08 -19.20 -23.29
N SER A 160 -2.36 -18.37 -24.30
CA SER A 160 -3.44 -18.67 -25.27
C SER A 160 -3.02 -19.45 -26.52
N ASP A 161 -1.73 -19.66 -26.81
CA ASP A 161 -1.28 -20.17 -28.13
C ASP A 161 -0.79 -21.63 -28.14
N GLY A 162 -0.95 -22.37 -27.04
CA GLY A 162 -0.49 -23.77 -26.91
C GLY A 162 -1.52 -24.84 -27.28
N GLY A 163 -2.71 -24.46 -27.76
CA GLY A 163 -3.92 -25.28 -27.63
C GLY A 163 -4.51 -25.84 -28.91
N GLU A 164 -3.77 -26.15 -29.98
CA GLU A 164 -4.34 -26.93 -31.10
C GLU A 164 -3.31 -27.67 -31.96
N MET A 165 -2.49 -28.54 -31.36
CA MET A 165 -1.94 -29.67 -32.13
C MET A 165 -2.98 -30.79 -32.16
N GLY A 166 -3.84 -30.73 -33.18
CA GLY A 166 -4.82 -31.75 -33.50
C GLY A 166 -4.17 -33.13 -33.67
N ALA A 167 -4.47 -34.03 -32.74
CA ALA A 167 -4.33 -35.46 -32.96
C ALA A 167 -5.48 -35.93 -33.85
N SER A 168 -5.28 -35.90 -35.16
CA SER A 168 -6.09 -36.63 -36.13
C SER A 168 -5.79 -38.13 -36.03
N GLY A 169 -6.39 -38.78 -35.05
CA GLY A 169 -6.38 -40.24 -34.88
C GLY A 169 -7.78 -40.80 -35.12
N GLY A 170 -8.03 -41.28 -36.35
CA GLY A 170 -9.31 -41.86 -36.73
C GLY A 170 -9.60 -43.23 -36.10
N GLY A 171 -10.88 -43.58 -36.11
CA GLY A 171 -11.33 -44.95 -36.32
C GLY A 171 -12.13 -45.62 -35.19
N GLY A 172 -13.31 -46.12 -35.55
CA GLY A 172 -13.96 -47.27 -34.91
C GLY A 172 -15.31 -46.95 -34.27
N GLY A 173 -16.38 -47.15 -35.03
CA GLY A 173 -17.75 -47.02 -34.53
C GLY A 173 -18.21 -48.20 -33.68
N ASP A 174 -19.34 -48.00 -33.00
CA ASP A 174 -20.34 -49.03 -32.76
C ASP A 174 -21.73 -48.37 -32.54
N PRO A 175 -22.83 -48.94 -33.07
CA PRO A 175 -24.18 -48.39 -32.90
C PRO A 175 -24.97 -49.18 -31.85
N GLY A 176 -25.69 -48.50 -30.95
CA GLY A 176 -26.77 -49.19 -30.22
C GLY A 176 -27.33 -48.49 -28.98
N GLY A 177 -28.66 -48.23 -29.02
CA GLY A 177 -29.53 -48.07 -27.84
C GLY A 177 -29.76 -46.61 -27.41
N SER A 178 -30.83 -45.92 -27.83
CA SER A 178 -32.26 -46.08 -27.51
C SER A 178 -32.70 -45.54 -26.14
N SER A 179 -33.73 -44.69 -26.22
CA SER A 179 -34.59 -44.11 -25.17
C SER A 179 -33.95 -42.99 -24.34
N GLY A 180 -34.52 -41.79 -24.23
CA GLY A 180 -35.90 -41.34 -24.36
C GLY A 180 -36.17 -40.42 -23.18
N GLY A 181 -36.51 -39.15 -23.41
CA GLY A 181 -36.68 -38.19 -22.32
C GLY A 181 -36.90 -36.77 -22.81
N ASP A 182 -38.12 -36.51 -23.26
CA ASP A 182 -38.66 -35.17 -23.45
C ASP A 182 -38.72 -34.40 -22.12
N GLY A 183 -38.27 -33.15 -22.15
CA GLY A 183 -38.32 -32.25 -21.00
C GLY A 183 -37.97 -30.83 -21.42
N GLY A 184 -38.93 -30.16 -22.05
CA GLY A 184 -38.84 -28.74 -22.39
C GLY A 184 -38.81 -27.83 -21.16
N GLY A 185 -38.10 -26.73 -21.28
CA GLY A 185 -38.06 -25.66 -20.29
C GLY A 185 -37.26 -24.50 -20.81
N GLY A 186 -37.94 -23.54 -21.46
CA GLY A 186 -37.34 -22.32 -21.97
C GLY A 186 -36.71 -21.51 -20.83
N GLY A 187 -35.41 -21.29 -20.93
CA GLY A 187 -34.64 -20.37 -20.09
C GLY A 187 -34.22 -19.19 -20.94
N SER A 188 -35.03 -18.14 -20.92
CA SER A 188 -34.72 -16.82 -21.44
C SER A 188 -33.42 -16.27 -20.86
N GLY A 189 -32.62 -15.64 -21.72
CA GLY A 189 -31.73 -14.54 -21.32
C GLY A 189 -30.26 -14.88 -21.22
N SER A 190 -29.60 -15.03 -22.38
CA SER A 190 -28.18 -14.69 -22.55
C SER A 190 -28.02 -13.17 -22.39
N GLY A 191 -28.22 -12.67 -21.17
CA GLY A 191 -27.70 -11.38 -20.76
C GLY A 191 -26.25 -11.58 -20.38
N VAL A 192 -25.34 -11.47 -21.34
CA VAL A 192 -23.94 -11.13 -21.06
C VAL A 192 -23.97 -9.70 -20.52
N GLY A 193 -24.39 -9.57 -19.27
CA GLY A 193 -24.22 -8.35 -18.52
C GLY A 193 -22.72 -8.21 -18.33
N SER A 194 -22.12 -7.27 -19.05
CA SER A 194 -20.88 -6.62 -18.63
C SER A 194 -21.14 -6.04 -17.24
N GLY A 195 -21.02 -6.89 -16.23
CA GLY A 195 -21.05 -6.52 -14.82
C GLY A 195 -19.81 -5.69 -14.57
N SER A 196 -19.96 -4.39 -14.78
CA SER A 196 -18.89 -3.43 -14.75
C SER A 196 -18.23 -3.39 -13.37
N GLY A 197 -16.93 -3.65 -13.35
CA GLY A 197 -16.01 -2.98 -12.43
C GLY A 197 -15.47 -3.82 -11.28
N ARG A 198 -16.34 -4.30 -10.37
CA ARG A 198 -15.84 -4.85 -9.09
C ARG A 198 -15.33 -6.29 -9.14
N GLY A 199 -16.04 -7.18 -9.85
CA GLY A 199 -15.64 -8.60 -9.93
C GLY A 199 -14.36 -8.85 -10.73
N GLY A 200 -14.11 -8.02 -11.75
CA GLY A 200 -12.91 -8.13 -12.59
C GLY A 200 -11.62 -7.83 -11.82
N ARG A 201 -11.59 -6.72 -11.07
CA ARG A 201 -10.38 -6.31 -10.31
C ARG A 201 -10.02 -7.29 -9.20
N ALA A 202 -11.01 -7.78 -8.44
CA ALA A 202 -10.76 -8.79 -7.41
C ALA A 202 -10.17 -10.09 -7.99
N ARG A 203 -10.65 -10.52 -9.17
CA ARG A 203 -10.12 -11.69 -9.85
C ARG A 203 -8.70 -11.45 -10.39
N SER A 204 -8.43 -10.30 -11.02
CA SER A 204 -7.08 -9.95 -11.50
C SER A 204 -6.07 -9.88 -10.36
N ARG A 205 -6.46 -9.30 -9.21
CA ARG A 205 -5.66 -9.28 -7.99
C ARG A 205 -5.35 -10.69 -7.49
N ALA A 206 -6.36 -11.54 -7.36
CA ALA A 206 -6.18 -12.91 -6.87
C ALA A 206 -5.22 -13.71 -7.78
N ILE A 207 -5.31 -13.51 -9.10
CA ILE A 207 -4.39 -14.10 -10.08
C ILE A 207 -2.97 -13.53 -9.87
N LEU A 208 -2.82 -12.21 -9.73
CA LEU A 208 -1.53 -11.58 -9.50
C LEU A 208 -0.85 -12.12 -8.23
N LEU A 209 -1.59 -12.21 -7.12
CA LEU A 209 -1.09 -12.75 -5.85
C LEU A 209 -0.70 -14.21 -5.93
N ALA A 210 -1.57 -15.04 -6.50
CA ALA A 210 -1.30 -16.46 -6.70
C ALA A 210 -0.08 -16.67 -7.60
N SER A 211 0.06 -15.86 -8.66
CA SER A 211 1.20 -15.92 -9.58
C SER A 211 2.51 -15.40 -8.97
N ALA A 212 2.42 -14.55 -7.95
CA ALA A 212 3.57 -14.08 -7.16
C ALA A 212 3.91 -15.04 -6.00
N GLY A 213 3.11 -16.08 -5.78
CA GLY A 213 3.32 -17.04 -4.68
C GLY A 213 3.04 -16.46 -3.29
N LEU A 214 2.24 -15.39 -3.21
CA LEU A 214 1.99 -14.66 -1.96
C LEU A 214 0.78 -15.27 -1.23
N PRO A 215 0.90 -15.61 0.07
CA PRO A 215 -0.15 -16.33 0.80
C PRO A 215 -1.21 -15.42 1.47
N PHE A 216 -1.25 -14.12 1.17
CA PHE A 216 -2.11 -13.15 1.87
C PHE A 216 -2.98 -12.34 0.91
N ASP A 217 -4.09 -11.83 1.44
CA ASP A 217 -4.96 -10.89 0.74
C ASP A 217 -4.41 -9.47 0.83
N LEU A 218 -4.59 -8.68 -0.22
CA LEU A 218 -4.09 -7.32 -0.30
C LEU A 218 -5.12 -6.31 0.23
N ASP A 219 -5.82 -6.58 1.32
CA ASP A 219 -6.85 -5.66 1.80
C ASP A 219 -6.28 -4.50 2.64
N ILE A 220 -7.04 -3.40 2.68
CA ILE A 220 -6.83 -2.28 3.61
C ILE A 220 -7.66 -2.57 4.86
N HIS A 221 -7.04 -2.66 6.02
CA HIS A 221 -7.73 -3.00 7.28
C HIS A 221 -8.04 -1.77 8.15
N TRP A 222 -7.67 -0.57 7.71
CA TRP A 222 -8.05 0.71 8.33
C TRP A 222 -9.13 1.42 7.53
N SER A 223 -9.97 2.24 8.18
CA SER A 223 -11.08 2.96 7.52
C SER A 223 -10.84 4.47 7.50
N PRO A 224 -10.82 5.12 6.32
CA PRO A 224 -10.83 6.57 6.19
C PRO A 224 -11.98 7.25 6.95
N GLU A 225 -13.17 6.65 6.95
CA GLU A 225 -14.34 7.16 7.64
C GLU A 225 -14.16 7.14 9.15
N ARG A 226 -13.68 6.03 9.71
CA ARG A 226 -13.44 5.91 11.14
C ARG A 226 -12.32 6.83 11.59
N ALA A 227 -11.23 6.90 10.82
CA ALA A 227 -10.15 7.84 11.06
C ALA A 227 -10.69 9.29 11.08
N ALA A 228 -11.45 9.70 10.06
CA ALA A 228 -12.05 11.04 9.99
C ALA A 228 -13.00 11.32 11.18
N ALA A 229 -13.86 10.37 11.53
CA ALA A 229 -14.80 10.50 12.64
C ALA A 229 -14.10 10.64 14.00
N ASN A 230 -12.92 10.05 14.15
CA ASN A 230 -12.14 10.09 15.38
C ASN A 230 -11.09 11.22 15.40
N ALA A 231 -10.98 12.03 14.35
CA ALA A 231 -9.91 13.02 14.20
C ALA A 231 -9.81 13.98 15.40
N ASP A 232 -10.95 14.50 15.86
CA ASP A 232 -11.01 15.44 16.98
C ASP A 232 -10.73 14.79 18.35
N SER A 233 -10.83 13.46 18.42
CA SER A 233 -10.57 12.69 19.66
C SER A 233 -9.10 12.33 19.85
N HIS A 234 -8.29 12.51 18.80
CA HIS A 234 -6.90 12.09 18.78
C HIS A 234 -5.97 13.27 18.98
N ASP A 235 -5.08 13.15 19.97
CA ASP A 235 -3.97 14.08 20.13
C ASP A 235 -2.86 13.76 19.12
N THR A 236 -2.79 14.56 18.05
CA THR A 236 -1.77 14.44 16.99
C THR A 236 -0.51 15.24 17.29
N SER A 237 -0.38 15.83 18.49
CA SER A 237 0.86 16.48 18.91
C SER A 237 1.99 15.45 19.08
N PRO A 238 3.27 15.87 19.08
CA PRO A 238 4.39 14.95 19.34
C PRO A 238 4.23 14.13 20.63
N LEU A 239 3.65 14.72 21.68
CA LEU A 239 3.37 14.02 22.95
C LEU A 239 2.25 12.99 22.79
N GLY A 240 1.17 13.33 22.10
CA GLY A 240 0.08 12.40 21.80
C GLY A 240 0.55 11.21 20.96
N ILE A 241 1.42 11.45 19.97
CA ILE A 241 2.06 10.40 19.17
C ILE A 241 2.87 9.46 20.06
N ARG A 242 3.76 10.01 20.90
CA ARG A 242 4.57 9.20 21.85
C ARG A 242 3.67 8.39 22.78
N ALA A 243 2.66 9.01 23.37
CA ALA A 243 1.72 8.36 24.28
C ALA A 243 0.98 7.19 23.59
N LYS A 244 0.53 7.38 22.34
CA LYS A 244 -0.11 6.32 21.56
C LYS A 244 0.83 5.14 21.33
N ILE A 245 2.08 5.40 20.96
CA ILE A 245 3.07 4.34 20.69
C ILE A 245 3.39 3.56 21.97
N VAL A 246 3.60 4.26 23.10
CA VAL A 246 3.79 3.60 24.40
C VAL A 246 2.58 2.72 24.75
N SER A 247 1.37 3.25 24.58
CA SER A 247 0.13 2.50 24.84
C SER A 247 0.01 1.25 23.97
N LEU A 248 0.37 1.34 22.69
CA LEU A 248 0.35 0.20 21.76
C LEU A 248 1.39 -0.85 22.16
N THR A 249 2.64 -0.44 22.40
CA THR A 249 3.73 -1.33 22.83
C THR A 249 3.39 -2.05 24.14
N GLN A 250 2.89 -1.34 25.14
CA GLN A 250 2.47 -1.94 26.42
C GLN A 250 1.32 -2.94 26.24
N SER A 251 0.41 -2.68 25.30
CA SER A 251 -0.70 -3.59 25.00
C SER A 251 -0.26 -4.82 24.22
N PHE A 252 0.65 -4.67 23.25
CA PHE A 252 1.10 -5.77 22.41
C PHE A 252 1.91 -6.82 23.16
N GLY A 253 2.75 -6.44 24.13
CA GLY A 253 3.66 -7.37 24.80
C GLY A 253 2.96 -8.61 25.38
N PRO A 254 2.01 -8.45 26.31
CA PRO A 254 1.27 -9.57 26.87
C PRO A 254 0.42 -10.35 25.85
N LEU A 255 -0.09 -9.68 24.81
CA LEU A 255 -0.91 -10.32 23.78
C LEU A 255 -0.05 -11.20 22.85
N LEU A 256 1.10 -10.69 22.42
CA LEU A 256 2.03 -11.42 21.56
C LEU A 256 2.56 -12.67 22.25
N LEU A 257 2.87 -12.58 23.55
CA LEU A 257 3.25 -13.75 24.36
C LEU A 257 2.15 -14.82 24.41
N ARG A 258 0.86 -14.43 24.46
CA ARG A 258 -0.25 -15.40 24.45
C ARG A 258 -0.41 -16.09 23.11
N VAL A 259 -0.27 -15.34 22.01
CA VAL A 259 -0.37 -15.88 20.65
C VAL A 259 0.80 -16.84 20.38
N THR A 260 2.03 -16.40 20.62
CA THR A 260 3.26 -17.18 20.34
C THR A 260 3.37 -18.45 21.18
N ASN A 261 2.91 -18.44 22.43
CA ASN A 261 2.92 -19.63 23.30
C ASN A 261 1.69 -20.52 23.17
N GLY A 262 0.74 -20.22 22.26
CA GLY A 262 -0.47 -21.01 22.09
C GLY A 262 -1.34 -21.07 23.35
N ALA A 263 -1.47 -19.96 24.08
CA ALA A 263 -2.31 -19.89 25.27
C ALA A 263 -3.78 -20.23 24.94
N TYR A 264 -4.56 -20.66 25.94
CA TYR A 264 -5.97 -21.06 25.74
C TYR A 264 -6.85 -19.98 25.07
N ASN A 265 -6.44 -18.71 25.15
CA ASN A 265 -7.12 -17.56 24.56
C ASN A 265 -6.30 -16.88 23.43
N ALA A 266 -5.39 -17.62 22.76
CA ALA A 266 -4.55 -17.10 21.69
C ALA A 266 -5.36 -16.41 20.58
N ASP A 267 -6.47 -17.00 20.13
CA ASP A 267 -7.30 -16.40 19.08
C ASP A 267 -7.93 -15.06 19.50
N ALA A 268 -8.34 -14.94 20.76
CA ALA A 268 -8.87 -13.69 21.29
C ALA A 268 -7.76 -12.64 21.42
N ALA A 269 -6.55 -13.05 21.79
CA ALA A 269 -5.39 -12.17 21.80
C ALA A 269 -5.02 -11.70 20.39
N ALA A 270 -5.04 -12.59 19.38
CA ALA A 270 -4.77 -12.24 17.99
C ALA A 270 -5.78 -11.21 17.45
N ARG A 271 -7.09 -11.42 17.66
CA ARG A 271 -8.13 -10.43 17.29
C ARG A 271 -7.93 -9.09 18.00
N ARG A 272 -7.44 -9.11 19.25
CA ARG A 272 -7.14 -7.86 19.97
C ARG A 272 -5.92 -7.14 19.38
N ILE A 273 -4.88 -7.88 18.98
CA ILE A 273 -3.73 -7.31 18.26
C ILE A 273 -4.19 -6.64 16.96
N GLU A 274 -5.03 -7.32 16.19
CA GLU A 274 -5.62 -6.78 14.96
C GLU A 274 -6.38 -5.48 15.21
N ALA A 275 -7.28 -5.46 16.19
CA ALA A 275 -8.04 -4.25 16.53
C ALA A 275 -7.14 -3.07 16.96
N LEU A 276 -6.10 -3.34 17.77
CA LEU A 276 -5.12 -2.33 18.20
C LEU A 276 -4.29 -1.81 17.03
N ARG A 277 -3.89 -2.69 16.11
CA ARG A 277 -3.20 -2.31 14.88
C ARG A 277 -4.07 -1.41 14.01
N THR A 278 -5.31 -1.81 13.73
CA THR A 278 -6.23 -1.00 12.92
C THR A 278 -6.40 0.41 13.51
N ASP A 279 -6.62 0.51 14.82
CA ASP A 279 -6.70 1.80 15.53
C ASP A 279 -5.38 2.59 15.46
N GLY A 280 -4.23 1.93 15.56
CA GLY A 280 -2.91 2.54 15.35
C GLY A 280 -2.69 3.07 13.92
N LEU A 281 -3.14 2.32 12.91
CA LEU A 281 -3.05 2.71 11.50
C LEU A 281 -3.98 3.87 11.15
N GLU A 282 -5.19 3.90 11.71
CA GLU A 282 -6.12 5.04 11.57
C GLU A 282 -5.50 6.31 12.16
N PHE A 283 -4.89 6.19 13.34
CA PHE A 283 -4.15 7.30 13.95
C PHE A 283 -2.93 7.73 13.12
N ALA A 284 -2.16 6.79 12.58
CA ALA A 284 -1.04 7.09 11.68
C ALA A 284 -1.49 7.81 10.41
N ALA A 285 -2.60 7.38 9.79
CA ALA A 285 -3.18 8.03 8.63
C ALA A 285 -3.66 9.47 8.94
N LEU A 286 -4.20 9.71 10.14
CA LEU A 286 -4.58 11.06 10.59
C LEU A 286 -3.39 12.00 10.72
N ILE A 287 -2.30 11.54 11.34
CA ILE A 287 -1.08 12.34 11.48
C ILE A 287 -0.52 12.68 10.10
N ARG A 288 -0.45 11.69 9.21
CA ARG A 288 0.15 11.83 7.88
C ARG A 288 -0.72 12.61 6.89
N SER A 289 -2.01 12.75 7.17
CA SER A 289 -2.93 13.60 6.39
C SER A 289 -2.99 15.04 6.90
N HIS A 290 -2.30 15.39 7.98
CA HIS A 290 -2.27 16.76 8.47
C HIS A 290 -1.23 17.59 7.70
N ALA A 291 -1.64 18.75 7.17
CA ALA A 291 -0.77 19.68 6.42
C ALA A 291 0.45 20.22 7.19
N GLY A 292 0.53 20.01 8.52
CA GLY A 292 1.70 20.33 9.34
C GLY A 292 2.46 19.06 9.68
N ALA A 293 3.37 18.62 8.82
CA ALA A 293 4.11 17.36 8.99
C ALA A 293 5.25 17.39 10.04
N GLU A 294 5.45 18.52 10.72
CA GLU A 294 6.47 18.70 11.75
C GLU A 294 6.46 17.64 12.88
N PRO A 295 5.29 17.21 13.43
CA PRO A 295 5.26 16.31 14.59
C PRO A 295 5.88 14.93 14.37
N VAL A 296 5.95 14.48 13.11
CA VAL A 296 6.44 13.15 12.73
C VAL A 296 7.96 13.08 12.81
N LEU A 297 8.67 14.11 12.33
CA LEU A 297 10.13 14.09 12.29
C LEU A 297 10.73 14.05 13.71
N ASP A 298 10.21 14.87 14.62
CA ASP A 298 10.69 14.93 16.01
C ASP A 298 10.45 13.64 16.80
N THR A 299 9.41 12.87 16.43
CA THR A 299 9.09 11.59 17.08
C THR A 299 9.89 10.43 16.53
N HIS A 300 10.28 10.45 15.25
CA HIS A 300 11.12 9.39 14.66
C HIS A 300 12.61 9.51 15.01
N LEU A 301 13.10 10.71 15.32
CA LEU A 301 14.53 10.96 15.56
C LEU A 301 14.98 10.75 17.01
N ALA A 302 14.05 10.62 17.96
CA ALA A 302 14.34 10.46 19.37
C ALA A 302 13.65 9.22 19.96
N PRO A 303 14.21 8.60 21.03
CA PRO A 303 13.51 7.55 21.76
C PRO A 303 12.14 8.05 22.22
N VAL A 304 11.10 7.22 22.06
CA VAL A 304 9.71 7.55 22.43
C VAL A 304 9.60 7.94 23.90
N LEU A 305 10.42 7.32 24.76
CA LEU A 305 10.47 7.57 26.20
C LEU A 305 11.28 8.81 26.62
N ALA A 306 12.04 9.42 25.71
CA ALA A 306 12.81 10.61 26.05
C ALA A 306 11.86 11.78 26.31
N GLU A 307 11.83 12.29 27.54
CA GLU A 307 11.15 13.54 27.84
C GLU A 307 11.97 14.71 27.28
N PRO A 308 11.33 15.80 26.82
CA PRO A 308 12.06 16.99 26.40
C PRO A 308 12.96 17.52 27.53
N GLY A 309 14.28 17.48 27.32
CA GLY A 309 15.29 17.92 28.30
C GLY A 309 15.79 16.83 29.26
N ASP A 310 15.36 15.58 29.07
CA ASP A 310 15.91 14.44 29.83
C ASP A 310 17.16 13.86 29.14
N ASP A 311 18.33 14.28 29.61
CA ASP A 311 19.64 13.80 29.13
C ASP A 311 19.95 12.35 29.59
N SER A 312 19.06 11.69 30.34
CA SER A 312 19.29 10.32 30.82
C SER A 312 19.13 9.25 29.74
N TYR A 313 18.44 9.56 28.65
CA TYR A 313 18.30 8.66 27.50
C TYR A 313 19.45 8.87 26.51
N PRO A 314 20.01 7.80 25.91
CA PRO A 314 20.94 7.95 24.82
C PRO A 314 20.22 8.63 23.65
N MET A 315 20.46 9.93 23.48
CA MET A 315 19.88 10.78 22.43
C MET A 315 20.49 10.50 21.04
N GLY A 316 20.93 9.27 20.80
CA GLY A 316 21.55 8.85 19.55
C GLY A 316 20.60 8.06 18.66
N PRO A 317 20.87 8.00 17.35
CA PRO A 317 20.21 7.02 16.49
C PRO A 317 20.45 5.61 17.03
N PRO A 318 19.47 4.69 16.90
CA PRO A 318 19.65 3.30 17.31
C PRO A 318 20.79 2.65 16.50
N PRO A 319 21.57 1.73 17.10
CA PRO A 319 22.59 1.00 16.36
C PRO A 319 21.93 0.15 15.25
N PRO A 320 22.58 -0.09 14.09
CA PRO A 320 21.99 -0.87 12.99
C PRO A 320 21.46 -2.24 13.43
N SER A 321 22.18 -2.92 14.33
CA SER A 321 21.79 -4.23 14.88
C SER A 321 20.45 -4.23 15.61
N HIS A 322 19.96 -3.06 16.06
CA HIS A 322 18.65 -2.91 16.71
C HIS A 322 17.51 -3.25 15.74
N PHE A 323 17.54 -2.68 14.54
CA PHE A 323 16.52 -2.95 13.53
C PHE A 323 16.72 -4.31 12.84
N GLU A 324 17.96 -4.81 12.73
CA GLU A 324 18.19 -6.19 12.32
C GLU A 324 17.51 -7.18 13.28
N PHE A 325 17.60 -6.94 14.59
CA PHE A 325 16.88 -7.74 15.59
C PHE A 325 15.37 -7.63 15.40
N ALA A 326 14.85 -6.42 15.24
CA ALA A 326 13.40 -6.19 15.08
C ALA A 326 12.83 -6.87 13.83
N VAL A 327 13.51 -6.78 12.69
CA VAL A 327 13.13 -7.47 11.45
C VAL A 327 13.18 -8.99 11.62
N LYS A 328 14.16 -9.54 12.35
CA LYS A 328 14.20 -10.98 12.65
C LYS A 328 13.00 -11.44 13.48
N GLN A 329 12.48 -10.61 14.40
CA GLN A 329 11.30 -10.94 15.20
C GLN A 329 10.00 -11.03 14.39
N MET A 330 9.97 -10.49 13.16
CA MET A 330 8.81 -10.58 12.29
C MET A 330 8.65 -11.95 11.64
N GLU A 331 9.68 -12.80 11.67
CA GLU A 331 9.65 -14.15 11.08
C GLU A 331 9.09 -14.16 9.64
N LEU A 332 9.53 -13.18 8.82
CA LEU A 332 9.07 -13.03 7.45
C LEU A 332 9.39 -14.28 6.63
N THR A 333 8.43 -14.73 5.81
CA THR A 333 8.74 -15.74 4.78
C THR A 333 9.67 -15.13 3.72
N PRO A 334 10.45 -15.94 2.99
CA PRO A 334 11.31 -15.44 1.91
C PRO A 334 10.55 -14.60 0.87
N GLU A 335 9.32 -15.00 0.53
CA GLU A 335 8.45 -14.33 -0.43
C GLU A 335 7.95 -12.98 0.12
N GLN A 336 7.50 -12.94 1.38
CA GLN A 336 7.11 -11.69 2.04
C GLN A 336 8.29 -10.72 2.12
N GLU A 337 9.46 -11.22 2.51
CA GLU A 337 10.68 -10.43 2.61
C GLU A 337 11.05 -9.82 1.26
N GLU A 338 10.94 -10.57 0.16
CA GLU A 338 11.21 -10.09 -1.19
C GLU A 338 10.25 -8.99 -1.61
N LEU A 339 8.96 -9.20 -1.38
CA LEU A 339 7.96 -8.18 -1.67
C LEU A 339 8.19 -6.90 -0.84
N ILE A 340 8.49 -7.01 0.45
CA ILE A 340 8.74 -5.85 1.32
C ILE A 340 9.98 -5.10 0.84
N VAL A 341 11.06 -5.80 0.47
CA VAL A 341 12.25 -5.14 -0.10
C VAL A 341 11.92 -4.43 -1.40
N VAL A 342 11.13 -5.04 -2.30
CA VAL A 342 10.67 -4.39 -3.53
C VAL A 342 9.86 -3.14 -3.19
N HIS A 343 8.92 -3.25 -2.25
CA HIS A 343 8.04 -2.16 -1.84
C HIS A 343 8.80 -0.97 -1.25
N LEU A 344 9.66 -1.22 -0.27
CA LEU A 344 10.44 -0.18 0.39
C LEU A 344 11.53 0.41 -0.52
N SER A 345 12.09 -0.38 -1.45
CA SER A 345 13.02 0.16 -2.47
C SER A 345 12.28 1.09 -3.44
N ALA A 346 11.08 0.69 -3.87
CA ALA A 346 10.25 1.47 -4.77
C ALA A 346 9.75 2.77 -4.12
N TRP A 347 9.52 2.77 -2.80
CA TRP A 347 9.35 3.99 -2.01
C TRP A 347 10.61 4.87 -2.05
N LYS A 348 11.77 4.28 -1.74
CA LYS A 348 13.04 5.01 -1.65
C LYS A 348 13.40 5.70 -2.96
N GLU A 349 13.30 5.00 -4.10
CA GLU A 349 13.58 5.57 -5.43
C GLU A 349 12.71 6.80 -5.70
N ARG A 350 11.41 6.72 -5.39
CA ARG A 350 10.46 7.84 -5.56
C ARG A 350 10.74 8.98 -4.58
N ALA A 351 11.05 8.66 -3.33
CA ALA A 351 11.40 9.65 -2.31
C ALA A 351 12.68 10.40 -2.68
N ASP A 352 13.71 9.70 -3.18
CA ASP A 352 14.97 10.30 -3.61
C ASP A 352 14.76 11.27 -4.80
N ASP A 353 13.93 10.90 -5.79
CA ASP A 353 13.58 11.79 -6.92
C ASP A 353 12.86 13.06 -6.46
N LEU A 354 11.83 12.92 -5.62
CA LEU A 354 11.08 14.06 -5.07
C LEU A 354 11.98 15.00 -4.26
N MET A 355 12.89 14.43 -3.46
CA MET A 355 13.86 15.22 -2.68
C MET A 355 14.88 15.92 -3.59
N ALA A 356 15.37 15.28 -4.64
CA ALA A 356 16.29 15.91 -5.60
C ALA A 356 15.63 17.09 -6.33
N ARG A 357 14.36 16.94 -6.72
CA ARG A 357 13.56 18.01 -7.33
C ARG A 357 13.29 19.15 -6.35
N ARG A 358 12.96 18.84 -5.10
CA ARG A 358 12.78 19.81 -4.01
C ARG A 358 14.04 20.63 -3.76
N GLU A 359 15.20 19.98 -3.66
CA GLU A 359 16.49 20.69 -3.48
C GLU A 359 16.83 21.58 -4.68
N SER A 360 16.51 21.14 -5.89
CA SER A 360 16.70 21.94 -7.12
C SER A 360 15.83 23.22 -7.11
N LEU A 361 14.56 23.11 -6.69
CA LEU A 361 13.67 24.27 -6.54
C LEU A 361 14.09 25.19 -5.39
N LEU A 362 14.55 24.64 -4.26
CA LEU A 362 15.07 25.44 -3.16
C LEU A 362 16.32 26.24 -3.55
N ALA A 363 17.18 25.66 -4.39
CA ALA A 363 18.31 26.39 -4.97
C ALA A 363 17.81 27.53 -5.87
N LEU A 364 16.83 27.27 -6.74
CA LEU A 364 16.22 28.29 -7.60
C LEU A 364 15.61 29.44 -6.78
N CYS A 365 14.87 29.15 -5.71
CA CYS A 365 14.29 30.17 -4.82
C CYS A 365 15.32 31.14 -4.23
N ARG A 366 16.56 30.69 -4.00
CA ARG A 366 17.65 31.52 -3.45
C ARG A 366 18.20 32.50 -4.48
N ASP A 367 18.23 32.09 -5.75
CA ASP A 367 18.93 32.81 -6.81
C ASP A 367 17.99 33.68 -7.68
N VAL A 368 16.67 33.49 -7.60
CA VAL A 368 15.67 34.24 -8.37
C VAL A 368 15.47 35.65 -7.79
N PRO A 369 15.74 36.73 -8.56
CA PRO A 369 15.59 38.11 -8.08
C PRO A 369 14.14 38.61 -8.13
N ASP A 370 13.31 38.07 -9.04
CA ASP A 370 11.91 38.44 -9.17
C ASP A 370 11.07 37.80 -8.04
N VAL A 371 10.18 38.59 -7.43
CA VAL A 371 9.39 38.12 -6.28
C VAL A 371 8.30 37.14 -6.72
N GLY A 372 7.68 37.36 -7.88
CA GLY A 372 6.62 36.49 -8.39
C GLY A 372 7.14 35.12 -8.75
N ASP A 373 8.26 35.06 -9.47
CA ASP A 373 8.93 33.80 -9.82
C ASP A 373 9.39 33.03 -8.56
N ARG A 374 9.81 33.75 -7.51
CA ARG A 374 10.19 33.15 -6.23
C ARG A 374 8.98 32.58 -5.48
N GLU A 375 7.87 33.31 -5.44
CA GLU A 375 6.62 32.84 -4.82
C GLU A 375 6.10 31.59 -5.54
N GLU A 376 6.17 31.55 -6.86
CA GLU A 376 5.82 30.35 -7.64
C GLU A 376 6.72 29.16 -7.30
N ALA A 377 8.03 29.36 -7.23
CA ALA A 377 8.98 28.30 -6.86
C ALA A 377 8.75 27.79 -5.42
N ILE A 378 8.41 28.66 -4.47
CA ILE A 378 8.04 28.26 -3.10
C ILE A 378 6.76 27.41 -3.12
N ALA A 379 5.74 27.80 -3.88
CA ALA A 379 4.51 27.02 -4.00
C ALA A 379 4.78 25.62 -4.59
N GLN A 380 5.72 25.50 -5.55
CA GLN A 380 6.14 24.20 -6.08
C GLN A 380 6.89 23.35 -5.04
N VAL A 381 7.72 23.97 -4.17
CA VAL A 381 8.39 23.27 -3.05
C VAL A 381 7.36 22.71 -2.05
N GLU A 382 6.38 23.50 -1.65
CA GLU A 382 5.30 23.08 -0.74
C GLU A 382 4.48 21.93 -1.35
N PHE A 383 4.25 22.00 -2.66
CA PHE A 383 3.57 20.94 -3.38
C PHE A 383 4.37 19.63 -3.41
N LEU A 384 5.66 19.67 -3.78
CA LEU A 384 6.53 18.48 -3.76
C LEU A 384 6.63 17.89 -2.35
N GLN A 385 6.68 18.72 -1.32
CA GLN A 385 6.66 18.26 0.07
C GLN A 385 5.36 17.51 0.37
N THR A 386 4.23 17.98 -0.15
CA THR A 386 2.93 17.31 0.03
C THR A 386 2.89 15.96 -0.70
N ILE A 387 3.39 15.87 -1.94
CA ILE A 387 3.50 14.58 -2.65
C ILE A 387 4.40 13.63 -1.85
N TYR A 388 5.56 14.09 -1.40
CA TYR A 388 6.49 13.30 -0.62
C TYR A 388 5.81 12.70 0.62
N LEU A 389 5.04 13.51 1.36
CA LEU A 389 4.31 13.06 2.55
C LEU A 389 3.23 12.04 2.20
N LEU A 390 2.47 12.25 1.12
CA LEU A 390 1.46 11.30 0.65
C LEU A 390 2.09 9.97 0.24
N VAL A 391 3.17 10.01 -0.55
CA VAL A 391 3.91 8.81 -0.98
C VAL A 391 4.49 8.09 0.24
N HIS A 392 5.17 8.80 1.14
CA HIS A 392 5.70 8.22 2.36
C HIS A 392 4.60 7.55 3.20
N ALA A 393 3.46 8.21 3.38
CA ALA A 393 2.33 7.67 4.12
C ALA A 393 1.72 6.43 3.46
N ALA A 394 1.56 6.43 2.13
CA ALA A 394 0.99 5.31 1.42
C ALA A 394 1.86 4.04 1.48
N TYR A 395 3.17 4.19 1.35
CA TYR A 395 4.11 3.07 1.47
C TYR A 395 4.28 2.60 2.92
N ASP A 396 4.31 3.51 3.88
CA ASP A 396 4.38 3.17 5.30
C ASP A 396 3.11 2.44 5.77
N LEU A 397 1.93 2.92 5.39
CA LEU A 397 0.66 2.22 5.65
C LEU A 397 0.59 0.90 4.88
N GLY A 398 1.01 0.86 3.61
CA GLY A 398 1.09 -0.37 2.82
C GLY A 398 1.92 -1.45 3.47
N PHE A 399 3.13 -1.10 3.91
CA PHE A 399 4.00 -1.98 4.67
C PHE A 399 3.35 -2.47 5.97
N ASN A 400 2.84 -1.56 6.79
CA ASN A 400 2.33 -1.90 8.13
C ASN A 400 0.93 -2.54 8.12
N ASP A 401 0.13 -2.36 7.07
CA ASP A 401 -1.26 -2.82 6.93
C ASP A 401 -1.43 -4.03 6.00
N THR A 402 -0.78 -4.03 4.85
CA THR A 402 -1.08 -5.02 3.80
C THR A 402 0.01 -6.07 3.66
N LEU A 403 1.28 -5.69 3.84
CA LEU A 403 2.41 -6.59 3.58
C LEU A 403 2.81 -7.49 4.75
N ILE A 404 2.42 -7.12 5.97
CA ILE A 404 2.73 -7.85 7.20
C ILE A 404 1.45 -8.16 7.96
N SER A 405 1.42 -9.27 8.68
CA SER A 405 0.28 -9.63 9.52
C SER A 405 0.18 -8.75 10.78
N PRO A 406 -0.98 -8.72 11.46
CA PRO A 406 -1.10 -8.01 12.74
C PRO A 406 -0.08 -8.46 13.81
N VAL A 407 0.23 -9.76 13.84
CA VAL A 407 1.22 -10.34 14.76
C VAL A 407 2.63 -9.84 14.42
N GLN A 408 2.97 -9.78 13.13
CA GLN A 408 4.26 -9.27 12.65
C GLN A 408 4.42 -7.77 12.92
N PHE A 409 3.36 -6.97 12.74
CA PHE A 409 3.34 -5.56 13.13
C PHE A 409 3.61 -5.37 14.62
N ALA A 410 2.91 -6.14 15.48
CA ALA A 410 3.13 -6.09 16.92
C ALA A 410 4.55 -6.50 17.31
N ALA A 411 5.09 -7.56 16.70
CA ALA A 411 6.46 -8.01 16.93
C ALA A 411 7.49 -6.95 16.52
N LEU A 412 7.32 -6.31 15.37
CA LEU A 412 8.18 -5.23 14.90
C LEU A 412 8.15 -4.04 15.86
N LEU A 413 6.96 -3.57 16.26
CA LEU A 413 6.83 -2.41 17.15
C LEU A 413 7.41 -2.68 18.55
N LEU A 414 7.20 -3.88 19.09
CA LEU A 414 7.78 -4.29 20.37
C LEU A 414 9.30 -4.39 20.32
N ALA A 415 9.84 -5.02 19.28
CA ALA A 415 11.27 -5.26 19.15
C ALA A 415 12.06 -4.00 18.78
N SER A 416 11.40 -3.01 18.16
CA SER A 416 12.00 -1.71 17.85
C SER A 416 11.93 -0.71 19.00
N PHE A 417 11.10 -0.94 20.03
CA PHE A 417 11.01 -0.05 21.18
C PHE A 417 12.37 0.13 21.89
N PRO A 418 12.78 1.36 22.28
CA PRO A 418 11.99 2.60 22.33
C PRO A 418 12.00 3.45 21.05
N TYR A 419 12.47 2.92 19.92
CA TYR A 419 12.53 3.64 18.64
C TYR A 419 11.37 3.26 17.73
N ILE A 420 10.90 4.22 16.93
CA ILE A 420 9.86 3.96 15.92
C ILE A 420 10.56 3.47 14.64
N PRO A 421 10.20 2.30 14.11
CA PRO A 421 10.82 1.79 12.89
C PRO A 421 10.42 2.68 11.71
N SER A 422 11.40 3.27 11.04
CA SER A 422 11.17 4.03 9.81
C SER A 422 11.35 3.15 8.58
N PRO A 423 10.68 3.44 7.45
CA PRO A 423 10.86 2.68 6.20
C PRO A 423 12.32 2.51 5.76
N PRO A 424 13.20 3.55 5.80
CA PRO A 424 14.63 3.38 5.54
C PRO A 424 15.33 2.38 6.45
N ALA A 425 15.05 2.45 7.74
CA ALA A 425 15.72 1.63 8.74
C ALA A 425 15.34 0.15 8.58
N VAL A 426 14.06 -0.11 8.30
CA VAL A 426 13.56 -1.47 8.01
C VAL A 426 14.16 -2.01 6.72
N LEU A 427 14.20 -1.21 5.64
CA LEU A 427 14.83 -1.62 4.38
C LEU A 427 16.31 -1.98 4.56
N GLN A 428 17.07 -1.12 5.25
CA GLN A 428 18.48 -1.36 5.51
C GLN A 428 18.68 -2.66 6.32
N ALA A 429 17.89 -2.86 7.38
CA ALA A 429 17.96 -4.06 8.20
C ALA A 429 17.63 -5.34 7.40
N LEU A 430 16.62 -5.30 6.53
CA LEU A 430 16.28 -6.42 5.64
C LEU A 430 17.44 -6.79 4.71
N LEU A 431 18.08 -5.79 4.09
CA LEU A 431 19.24 -6.01 3.21
C LEU A 431 20.43 -6.61 3.97
N GLN A 432 20.68 -6.16 5.20
CA GLN A 432 21.72 -6.72 6.07
C GLN A 432 21.44 -8.17 6.47
N VAL A 433 20.20 -8.47 6.87
CA VAL A 433 19.78 -9.84 7.21
C VAL A 433 19.93 -10.78 6.03
N ARG A 434 19.58 -10.33 4.81
CA ARG A 434 19.80 -11.09 3.57
C ARG A 434 21.27 -11.37 3.30
N ALA A 435 22.11 -10.35 3.37
CA ALA A 435 23.54 -10.47 3.13
C ALA A 435 24.18 -11.46 4.12
N ALA A 436 23.80 -11.41 5.40
CA ALA A 436 24.28 -12.34 6.42
C ALA A 436 23.88 -13.80 6.12
N ARG A 437 22.62 -14.06 5.76
CA ARG A 437 22.15 -15.40 5.37
C ARG A 437 22.87 -15.93 4.13
N GLY A 438 23.13 -15.07 3.14
CA GLY A 438 23.90 -15.42 1.95
C GLY A 438 25.33 -15.84 2.29
N ALA A 439 26.01 -15.06 3.13
CA ALA A 439 27.37 -15.37 3.58
C ALA A 439 27.44 -16.69 4.39
N GLU A 440 26.44 -16.96 5.24
CA GLU A 440 26.33 -18.23 5.98
C GLU A 440 26.12 -19.43 5.04
N ALA A 441 25.29 -19.28 4.01
CA ALA A 441 25.05 -20.32 3.02
C ALA A 441 26.30 -20.61 2.16
N GLU A 442 27.02 -19.57 1.75
CA GLU A 442 28.30 -19.70 1.03
C GLU A 442 29.38 -20.37 1.89
N ALA A 443 29.47 -20.00 3.16
CA ALA A 443 30.39 -20.63 4.10
C ALA A 443 30.07 -22.11 4.33
N ALA A 444 28.78 -22.46 4.43
CA ALA A 444 28.32 -23.84 4.54
C ALA A 444 28.58 -24.68 3.27
N ALA A 445 28.56 -24.05 2.09
CA ALA A 445 28.87 -24.66 0.81
C ALA A 445 30.38 -24.81 0.52
N GLY A 446 31.25 -24.40 1.46
CA GLY A 446 32.70 -24.35 1.29
C GLY A 446 33.36 -25.66 0.82
N PRO A 447 34.63 -25.59 0.37
CA PRO A 447 35.30 -26.58 -0.48
C PRO A 447 35.46 -28.00 0.09
N GLY A 448 35.08 -28.24 1.35
CA GLY A 448 35.08 -29.56 2.00
C GLY A 448 33.80 -30.38 1.83
N GLY A 449 32.68 -29.78 1.39
CA GLY A 449 31.38 -30.47 1.30
C GLY A 449 31.30 -31.58 0.23
N GLY A 450 32.18 -31.52 -0.79
CA GLY A 450 32.20 -32.50 -1.89
C GLY A 450 32.85 -33.84 -1.55
N ALA A 451 33.69 -33.92 -0.51
CA ALA A 451 34.45 -35.14 -0.21
C ALA A 451 33.70 -36.15 0.68
N ALA A 452 32.68 -35.71 1.44
CA ALA A 452 31.95 -36.58 2.37
C ALA A 452 30.77 -37.33 1.73
N ALA A 453 30.24 -36.86 0.58
CA ALA A 453 29.10 -37.48 -0.09
C ALA A 453 29.46 -38.80 -0.81
N GLU A 454 30.73 -39.02 -1.16
CA GLU A 454 31.17 -40.28 -1.81
C GLU A 454 31.41 -41.45 -0.82
N ALA A 455 31.55 -41.19 0.49
CA ALA A 455 31.90 -42.24 1.46
C ALA A 455 30.69 -42.86 2.19
N GLY A 456 29.47 -42.32 2.03
CA GLY A 456 28.31 -42.62 2.89
C GLY A 456 27.38 -43.77 2.45
N GLY A 457 27.72 -44.55 1.42
CA GLY A 457 26.81 -45.50 0.76
C GLY A 457 26.28 -46.72 1.55
N LYS A 458 26.42 -46.79 2.89
CA LYS A 458 25.96 -47.96 3.70
C LYS A 458 25.39 -47.64 5.09
N ALA A 459 24.90 -46.43 5.35
CA ALA A 459 24.25 -46.15 6.64
C ALA A 459 22.75 -46.53 6.62
N LYS A 460 22.42 -47.60 7.33
CA LYS A 460 21.08 -48.16 7.54
C LYS A 460 20.17 -47.12 8.20
N ALA A 461 19.09 -46.73 7.53
CA ALA A 461 18.14 -45.73 8.02
C ALA A 461 17.54 -46.14 9.38
N ALA A 462 17.72 -45.28 10.39
CA ALA A 462 17.04 -45.40 11.67
C ALA A 462 15.63 -44.79 11.59
N PRO A 463 14.62 -45.39 12.24
CA PRO A 463 13.24 -44.92 12.20
C PRO A 463 13.11 -43.56 12.90
N ARG A 464 12.60 -42.55 12.19
CA ARG A 464 12.22 -41.25 12.74
C ARG A 464 11.04 -41.42 13.70
N ARG A 465 11.21 -40.92 14.92
CA ARG A 465 10.13 -40.78 15.92
C ARG A 465 9.20 -39.66 15.47
N ALA A 466 7.91 -39.97 15.36
CA ALA A 466 6.85 -38.98 15.20
C ALA A 466 6.70 -38.18 16.51
N LEU A 467 6.63 -36.86 16.39
CA LEU A 467 6.13 -35.94 17.41
C LEU A 467 4.67 -35.63 17.09
#